data_AF-A0A934A256-F1
#
_entry.id   AF-A0A934A256-F1
#
_cell.length_a   1.000
_cell.length_b   1.000
_cell.length_c   1.000
_cell.angle_alpha   90.00
_cell.angle_beta   90.00
_cell.angle_gamma   90.00
#
_symmetry.space_group_name_H-M   'P 1'
#
loop_
_entity.id
_entity.type
_entity.pdbx_description
1 polymer ?
#
loop_
_entity_poly.entity_id
_entity_poly.type
_entity_poly.pdbx_seq_one_letter_code
_entity_poly.pdbx_strand_id
1 'polypeptide(L)'
;MNPSSEIPSCTLYRVINGSPSANMIQLIEIMGGIESIISPDDIVLIKPNVQWWNQGSPNLCALKTFIDLIMNRPGGFHGEVIIGENCHRGPQPWMSQDSGWAHIFERNADIDSIHNLNDLTSHLKKMYGDRFSGVHFVDVQAGARRIFGPSEGAGYVYCDGTGGVPLLKYDNCATGSAFRQVIMTYPIFTTDRGTTVDFKHGIWAKGAYTGQLLKFINFAALNHHSSYCGTTSAIKNYLGITDLSGGPDPENMGKIISRYYNFHSFPFNKWSSGPVPGMLGGEVGTFMNIVRKADMNITTAQWAGLASRTDLPAAHTKAVFACSDPVALDYHTAKYILYPNSRISVHNPDNTAGPLYDDLKKCADITGFQFDERRVTVKSYDSNQHILTESSGSKIIGNIKWGGDLKAILKYLYLRIT
;
A
#
# COMPACT_ATOMS: atom_id res chain seq x y z
N MET A 1 33.20 -6.34 24.93
CA MET A 1 31.93 -5.58 25.03
C MET A 1 30.83 -6.51 24.59
N ASN A 2 29.88 -6.83 25.47
CA ASN A 2 28.71 -7.62 25.10
C ASN A 2 27.98 -6.89 23.95
N PRO A 3 27.58 -7.58 22.87
CA PRO A 3 26.59 -7.00 21.97
C PRO A 3 25.33 -6.84 22.82
N SER A 4 24.96 -5.61 23.13
CA SER A 4 23.65 -5.33 23.72
C SER A 4 22.62 -6.03 22.83
N SER A 5 21.91 -7.00 23.41
CA SER A 5 20.67 -7.52 22.85
C SER A 5 19.70 -6.35 22.77
N GLU A 6 19.77 -5.58 21.70
CA GLU A 6 18.85 -4.48 21.46
C GLU A 6 17.44 -5.08 21.38
N ILE A 7 16.56 -4.61 22.27
CA ILE A 7 15.19 -5.10 22.38
C ILE A 7 14.50 -4.83 21.03
N PRO A 8 13.92 -5.87 20.39
CA PRO A 8 13.16 -5.68 19.15
C PRO A 8 12.06 -4.63 19.34
N SER A 9 11.97 -3.71 18.39
CA SER A 9 11.05 -2.56 18.45
C SER A 9 9.76 -2.77 17.65
N CYS A 10 9.71 -3.79 16.79
CA CYS A 10 8.48 -4.22 16.12
C CYS A 10 8.52 -5.74 15.84
N THR A 11 7.33 -6.30 15.59
CA THR A 11 7.17 -7.70 15.18
C THR A 11 6.59 -7.73 13.77
N LEU A 12 7.25 -8.49 12.90
CA LEU A 12 6.79 -8.82 11.56
C LEU A 12 6.29 -10.26 11.55
N TYR A 13 5.09 -10.46 11.01
CA TYR A 13 4.46 -11.76 10.86
C TYR A 13 4.54 -12.19 9.41
N ARG A 14 4.84 -13.47 9.19
CA ARG A 14 5.07 -14.06 7.87
C ARG A 14 4.40 -15.42 7.81
N VAL A 15 3.60 -15.67 6.78
CA VAL A 15 3.01 -16.98 6.51
C VAL A 15 3.26 -17.38 5.06
N ILE A 16 3.69 -18.62 4.84
CA ILE A 16 4.11 -19.12 3.53
C ILE A 16 3.46 -20.47 3.17
N ASN A 17 3.52 -20.80 1.88
CA ASN A 17 3.24 -22.11 1.27
C ASN A 17 1.77 -22.58 1.22
N GLY A 18 0.86 -21.99 1.98
CA GLY A 18 -0.58 -22.31 1.91
C GLY A 18 -1.32 -21.64 0.74
N SER A 19 -2.64 -21.84 0.68
CA SER A 19 -3.53 -21.06 -0.18
C SER A 19 -3.64 -19.60 0.32
N PRO A 20 -4.06 -18.63 -0.52
CA PRO A 20 -4.19 -17.25 -0.07
C PRO A 20 -5.09 -17.07 1.16
N SER A 21 -6.22 -17.78 1.23
CA SER A 21 -7.14 -17.75 2.36
C SER A 21 -6.55 -18.40 3.61
N ALA A 22 -5.98 -19.60 3.49
CA ALA A 22 -5.37 -20.31 4.62
C ALA A 22 -4.20 -19.51 5.22
N ASN A 23 -3.36 -18.93 4.37
CA ASN A 23 -2.27 -18.07 4.82
C ASN A 23 -2.77 -16.81 5.53
N MET A 24 -3.85 -16.19 5.03
CA MET A 24 -4.44 -15.01 5.69
C MET A 24 -5.02 -15.36 7.06
N ILE A 25 -5.78 -16.45 7.17
CA ILE A 25 -6.32 -16.94 8.46
C ILE A 25 -5.18 -17.16 9.44
N GLN A 26 -4.18 -17.94 9.03
CA GLN A 26 -3.05 -18.27 9.89
C GLN A 26 -2.23 -17.04 10.29
N LEU A 27 -2.09 -16.05 9.39
CA LEU A 27 -1.40 -14.79 9.68
C LEU A 27 -2.09 -14.06 10.84
N ILE A 28 -3.41 -13.94 10.78
CA ILE A 28 -4.20 -13.28 11.83
C ILE A 28 -4.18 -14.10 13.13
N GLU A 29 -4.21 -15.43 13.06
CA GLU A 29 -4.08 -16.30 14.23
C GLU A 29 -2.74 -16.09 14.97
N ILE A 30 -1.61 -16.09 14.25
CA ILE A 30 -0.29 -15.90 14.89
C ILE A 30 -0.08 -14.46 15.41
N MET A 31 -0.88 -13.50 14.93
CA MET A 31 -0.95 -12.14 15.46
C MET A 31 -1.76 -12.04 16.76
N GLY A 32 -2.47 -13.11 17.15
CA GLY A 32 -3.31 -13.14 18.34
C GLY A 32 -4.80 -12.98 18.07
N GLY A 33 -5.26 -13.27 16.85
CA GLY A 33 -6.66 -13.17 16.46
C GLY A 33 -7.06 -11.78 15.95
N ILE A 34 -8.17 -11.69 15.23
CA ILE A 34 -8.62 -10.44 14.59
C ILE A 34 -9.03 -9.39 15.64
N GLU A 35 -9.52 -9.83 16.80
CA GLU A 35 -9.89 -8.99 17.94
C GLU A 35 -8.71 -8.24 18.57
N SER A 36 -7.47 -8.66 18.30
CA SER A 36 -6.26 -7.94 18.73
C SER A 36 -6.01 -6.67 17.89
N ILE A 37 -6.64 -6.58 16.71
CA ILE A 37 -6.44 -5.51 15.73
C ILE A 37 -7.69 -4.63 15.62
N ILE A 38 -8.87 -5.27 15.63
CA ILE A 38 -10.16 -4.63 15.32
C ILE A 38 -11.15 -4.79 16.48
N SER A 39 -11.73 -3.67 16.89
CA SER A 39 -12.76 -3.56 17.92
C SER A 39 -14.17 -3.74 17.31
N PRO A 40 -15.21 -4.05 18.12
CA PRO A 40 -16.55 -4.33 17.61
C PRO A 40 -17.18 -3.20 16.77
N ASP A 41 -16.89 -1.95 17.12
CA ASP A 41 -17.53 -0.76 16.55
C ASP A 41 -16.61 0.06 15.63
N ASP A 42 -15.43 -0.47 15.30
CA ASP A 42 -14.47 0.25 14.46
C ASP A 42 -15.03 0.49 13.05
N ILE A 43 -14.75 1.67 12.49
CA ILE A 43 -14.86 1.88 11.05
C ILE A 43 -13.51 1.48 10.44
N VAL A 44 -13.48 0.42 9.65
CA VAL A 44 -12.26 -0.18 9.12
C VAL A 44 -12.09 0.21 7.66
N LEU A 45 -11.15 1.10 7.37
CA LEU A 45 -10.74 1.44 6.01
C LEU A 45 -9.58 0.56 5.58
N ILE A 46 -9.77 -0.18 4.49
CA ILE A 46 -8.74 -1.00 3.84
C ILE A 46 -8.35 -0.33 2.53
N LYS A 47 -7.06 -0.02 2.36
CA LYS A 47 -6.49 0.53 1.12
C LYS A 47 -5.71 -0.56 0.37
N PRO A 48 -6.32 -1.26 -0.60
CA PRO A 48 -5.56 -2.11 -1.51
C PRO A 48 -4.81 -1.26 -2.56
N ASN A 49 -3.68 -1.72 -3.12
CA ASN A 49 -3.10 -1.07 -4.31
C ASN A 49 -3.70 -1.69 -5.59
N VAL A 50 -4.58 -0.98 -6.30
CA VAL A 50 -5.36 -1.61 -7.39
C VAL A 50 -5.31 -0.82 -8.69
N GLN A 51 -4.21 -0.08 -8.87
CA GLN A 51 -3.86 0.55 -10.14
C GLN A 51 -3.69 -0.45 -11.29
N TRP A 52 -3.22 -1.66 -10.98
CA TRP A 52 -2.91 -2.70 -11.94
C TRP A 52 -3.75 -3.96 -11.66
N TRP A 53 -3.51 -5.03 -12.40
CA TRP A 53 -4.15 -6.33 -12.22
C TRP A 53 -3.10 -7.41 -12.05
N ASN A 54 -3.52 -8.66 -11.87
CA ASN A 54 -2.62 -9.81 -11.66
C ASN A 54 -1.70 -9.59 -10.45
N GLN A 55 -0.40 -9.84 -10.60
CA GLN A 55 0.57 -9.66 -9.52
C GLN A 55 0.67 -8.22 -9.04
N GLY A 56 0.29 -7.24 -9.88
CA GLY A 56 0.32 -5.82 -9.57
C GLY A 56 -0.68 -5.34 -8.53
N SER A 57 -1.58 -6.23 -8.11
CA SER A 57 -2.59 -6.00 -7.09
C SER A 57 -2.59 -7.11 -6.05
N PRO A 58 -3.07 -6.84 -4.82
CA PRO A 58 -3.13 -7.85 -3.79
C PRO A 58 -4.03 -9.01 -4.22
N ASN A 59 -3.78 -10.18 -3.63
CA ASN A 59 -4.62 -11.33 -3.90
C ASN A 59 -6.07 -11.09 -3.41
N LEU A 60 -7.04 -11.21 -4.32
CA LEU A 60 -8.46 -10.97 -4.02
C LEU A 60 -9.01 -11.97 -2.99
N CYS A 61 -8.53 -13.21 -3.00
CA CYS A 61 -8.91 -14.23 -2.01
C CYS A 61 -8.40 -13.85 -0.61
N ALA A 62 -7.12 -13.46 -0.50
CA ALA A 62 -6.58 -12.99 0.76
C ALA A 62 -7.30 -11.73 1.29
N LEU A 63 -7.61 -10.76 0.42
CA LEU A 63 -8.35 -9.56 0.78
C LEU A 63 -9.77 -9.88 1.27
N LYS A 64 -10.50 -10.73 0.53
CA LYS A 64 -11.83 -11.22 0.93
C LYS A 64 -11.77 -11.90 2.29
N THR A 65 -10.82 -12.83 2.48
CA THR A 65 -10.65 -13.56 3.74
C THR A 65 -10.38 -12.63 4.91
N PHE A 66 -9.55 -11.61 4.74
CA PHE A 66 -9.32 -10.62 5.80
C PHE A 66 -10.61 -9.86 6.17
N ILE A 67 -11.41 -9.47 5.19
CA ILE A 67 -12.71 -8.83 5.43
C ILE A 67 -13.69 -9.77 6.13
N ASP A 68 -13.75 -11.03 5.71
CA ASP A 68 -14.58 -12.05 6.35
C ASP A 68 -14.19 -12.26 7.83
N LEU A 69 -12.89 -12.24 8.15
CA LEU A 69 -12.40 -12.32 9.53
C LEU A 69 -12.86 -11.12 10.37
N ILE A 70 -12.89 -9.92 9.81
CA ILE A 70 -13.43 -8.73 10.49
C ILE A 70 -14.93 -8.88 10.72
N MET A 71 -15.68 -9.21 9.66
CA MET A 71 -17.14 -9.28 9.71
C MET A 71 -17.66 -10.38 10.65
N ASN A 72 -16.91 -11.47 10.77
CA ASN A 72 -17.23 -12.63 11.61
C ASN A 72 -16.34 -12.71 12.86
N ARG A 73 -15.75 -11.59 13.26
CA ARG A 73 -14.94 -11.46 14.47
C ARG A 73 -15.62 -12.12 15.69
N PRO A 74 -14.89 -12.89 16.52
CA PRO A 74 -15.40 -13.39 17.80
C PRO A 74 -15.97 -12.27 18.68
N GLY A 75 -17.19 -12.47 19.20
CA GLY A 75 -17.91 -11.45 19.95
C GLY A 75 -18.65 -10.42 19.10
N GLY A 76 -18.66 -10.56 17.77
CA GLY A 76 -19.47 -9.75 16.84
C GLY A 76 -18.76 -8.50 16.31
N PHE A 77 -19.31 -7.94 15.23
CA PHE A 77 -18.85 -6.70 14.61
C PHE A 77 -20.05 -5.84 14.16
N HIS A 78 -20.16 -4.64 14.72
CA HIS A 78 -21.25 -3.69 14.50
C HIS A 78 -20.81 -2.45 13.70
N GLY A 79 -19.49 -2.30 13.50
CA GLY A 79 -18.87 -1.28 12.69
C GLY A 79 -19.14 -1.43 11.18
N GLU A 80 -18.25 -0.85 10.38
CA GLU A 80 -18.31 -0.85 8.92
C GLU A 80 -16.93 -1.17 8.35
N VAL A 81 -16.88 -1.95 7.26
CA VAL A 81 -15.65 -2.18 6.49
C VAL A 81 -15.75 -1.47 5.15
N ILE A 82 -14.71 -0.72 4.82
CA ILE A 82 -14.64 0.11 3.63
C ILE A 82 -13.41 -0.31 2.83
N ILE A 83 -13.59 -0.63 1.54
CA ILE A 83 -12.48 -0.62 0.59
C ILE A 83 -12.42 0.77 -0.02
N GLY A 84 -11.35 1.53 0.23
CA GLY A 84 -11.14 2.86 -0.34
C GLY A 84 -9.89 2.89 -1.20
N GLU A 85 -9.99 3.34 -2.45
CA GLU A 85 -8.86 3.25 -3.39
C GLU A 85 -8.84 4.37 -4.45
N ASN A 86 -7.67 4.98 -4.64
CA ASN A 86 -7.33 5.78 -5.81
C ASN A 86 -6.33 5.03 -6.72
N CYS A 87 -6.77 4.67 -7.92
CA CYS A 87 -5.91 4.02 -8.92
C CYS A 87 -5.41 4.99 -10.00
N HIS A 88 -5.80 6.27 -9.92
CA HIS A 88 -5.41 7.33 -10.86
C HIS A 88 -5.82 7.03 -12.32
N ARG A 89 -6.99 6.40 -12.52
CA ARG A 89 -7.54 6.03 -13.84
C ARG A 89 -8.80 6.85 -14.20
N GLY A 90 -8.74 8.16 -13.94
CA GLY A 90 -9.77 9.11 -14.35
C GLY A 90 -11.05 9.04 -13.49
N PRO A 91 -12.18 9.57 -14.00
CA PRO A 91 -13.42 9.74 -13.23
C PRO A 91 -14.13 8.43 -12.88
N GLN A 92 -13.91 7.38 -13.67
CA GLN A 92 -14.66 6.12 -13.60
C GLN A 92 -13.73 4.90 -13.69
N PRO A 93 -12.81 4.74 -12.72
CA PRO A 93 -11.84 3.65 -12.75
C PRO A 93 -12.45 2.24 -12.76
N TRP A 94 -13.68 2.09 -12.25
CA TRP A 94 -14.46 0.85 -12.30
C TRP A 94 -14.96 0.47 -13.70
N MET A 95 -14.85 1.35 -14.69
CA MET A 95 -15.20 1.05 -16.08
C MET A 95 -13.96 0.89 -16.98
N SER A 96 -12.76 1.15 -16.45
CA SER A 96 -11.52 1.15 -17.24
C SER A 96 -10.86 -0.22 -17.26
N GLN A 97 -10.68 -0.80 -18.44
CA GLN A 97 -9.88 -2.03 -18.62
C GLN A 97 -8.38 -1.82 -18.38
N ASP A 98 -7.92 -0.59 -18.16
CA ASP A 98 -6.55 -0.27 -17.73
C ASP A 98 -6.40 -0.21 -16.20
N SER A 99 -7.45 -0.60 -15.47
CA SER A 99 -7.55 -0.55 -14.02
C SER A 99 -7.80 -1.96 -13.45
N GLY A 100 -7.22 -2.27 -12.29
CA GLY A 100 -7.52 -3.52 -11.59
C GLY A 100 -8.95 -3.62 -11.06
N TRP A 101 -9.71 -2.53 -11.14
CA TRP A 101 -11.13 -2.54 -10.82
C TRP A 101 -11.97 -3.32 -11.83
N ALA A 102 -11.68 -3.19 -13.14
CA ALA A 102 -12.49 -3.80 -14.19
C ALA A 102 -11.75 -4.87 -15.02
N HIS A 103 -10.42 -4.82 -15.05
CA HIS A 103 -9.61 -5.78 -15.81
C HIS A 103 -9.65 -7.17 -15.17
N ILE A 104 -9.80 -8.23 -15.98
CA ILE A 104 -9.85 -9.61 -15.50
C ILE A 104 -8.47 -10.10 -15.05
N PHE A 105 -8.40 -10.61 -13.82
CA PHE A 105 -7.18 -11.13 -13.23
C PHE A 105 -7.01 -12.60 -13.66
N GLU A 106 -5.89 -12.90 -14.30
CA GLU A 106 -5.44 -14.29 -14.57
C GLU A 106 -4.71 -14.90 -13.37
N ARG A 107 -4.20 -14.05 -12.48
CA ARG A 107 -3.46 -14.38 -11.26
C ARG A 107 -3.98 -13.48 -10.15
N ASN A 108 -3.80 -13.89 -8.90
CA ASN A 108 -4.30 -13.13 -7.75
C ASN A 108 -5.84 -13.02 -7.66
N ALA A 109 -6.57 -13.89 -8.36
CA ALA A 109 -8.03 -14.03 -8.30
C ALA A 109 -8.42 -15.49 -8.00
N ASP A 110 -7.94 -16.01 -6.87
CA ASP A 110 -8.12 -17.40 -6.44
C ASP A 110 -9.52 -17.61 -5.79
N ILE A 111 -10.57 -17.07 -6.39
CA ILE A 111 -11.97 -17.22 -5.99
C ILE A 111 -12.85 -17.38 -7.24
N ASP A 112 -13.72 -18.38 -7.24
CA ASP A 112 -14.66 -18.61 -8.34
C ASP A 112 -15.57 -17.40 -8.57
N SER A 113 -15.72 -16.99 -9.84
CA SER A 113 -16.58 -15.89 -10.27
C SER A 113 -16.21 -14.49 -9.75
N ILE A 114 -15.03 -14.32 -9.13
CA ILE A 114 -14.51 -13.01 -8.71
C ILE A 114 -13.19 -12.76 -9.44
N HIS A 115 -13.25 -11.97 -10.51
CA HIS A 115 -12.16 -11.81 -11.45
C HIS A 115 -11.44 -10.46 -11.34
N ASN A 116 -12.01 -9.50 -10.62
CA ASN A 116 -11.46 -8.16 -10.45
C ASN A 116 -12.01 -7.53 -9.16
N LEU A 117 -11.65 -6.27 -8.88
CA LEU A 117 -12.13 -5.63 -7.65
C LEU A 117 -13.62 -5.30 -7.70
N ASN A 118 -14.20 -4.98 -8.86
CA ASN A 118 -15.65 -4.76 -8.99
C ASN A 118 -16.46 -5.99 -8.59
N ASP A 119 -16.05 -7.18 -9.05
CA ASP A 119 -16.71 -8.44 -8.70
C ASP A 119 -16.61 -8.68 -7.20
N LEU A 120 -15.43 -8.45 -6.61
CA LEU A 120 -15.21 -8.62 -5.17
C LEU A 120 -16.07 -7.66 -4.35
N THR A 121 -16.08 -6.36 -4.68
CA THR A 121 -16.89 -5.37 -3.95
C THR A 121 -18.39 -5.65 -4.11
N SER A 122 -18.83 -6.06 -5.30
CA SER A 122 -20.23 -6.43 -5.54
C SER A 122 -20.64 -7.66 -4.73
N HIS A 123 -19.76 -8.67 -4.68
CA HIS A 123 -19.96 -9.88 -3.86
C HIS A 123 -20.05 -9.55 -2.37
N LEU A 124 -19.08 -8.76 -1.85
CA LEU A 124 -19.04 -8.35 -0.45
C LEU A 124 -20.24 -7.47 -0.08
N LYS A 125 -20.66 -6.56 -0.97
CA LYS A 125 -21.85 -5.75 -0.76
C LYS A 125 -23.12 -6.60 -0.65
N LYS A 126 -23.27 -7.59 -1.53
CA LYS A 126 -24.39 -8.53 -1.47
C LYS A 126 -24.38 -9.35 -0.16
N MET A 127 -23.20 -9.71 0.33
CA MET A 127 -23.04 -10.53 1.53
C MET A 127 -23.26 -9.73 2.83
N TYR A 128 -22.73 -8.51 2.92
CA TYR A 128 -22.65 -7.75 4.16
C TYR A 128 -23.55 -6.51 4.22
N GLY A 129 -24.23 -6.17 3.12
CA GLY A 129 -25.21 -5.10 3.07
C GLY A 129 -24.61 -3.72 3.34
N ASP A 130 -25.22 -2.98 4.26
CA ASP A 130 -24.82 -1.63 4.65
C ASP A 130 -23.55 -1.59 5.51
N ARG A 131 -23.11 -2.72 6.08
CA ARG A 131 -21.85 -2.82 6.82
C ARG A 131 -20.61 -2.86 5.93
N PHE A 132 -20.77 -2.96 4.60
CA PHE A 132 -19.68 -2.92 3.64
C PHE A 132 -19.90 -1.84 2.59
N SER A 133 -18.82 -1.12 2.26
CA SER A 133 -18.81 -0.09 1.21
C SER A 133 -17.54 -0.17 0.37
N GLY A 134 -17.69 -0.04 -0.96
CA GLY A 134 -16.58 0.21 -1.89
C GLY A 134 -16.56 1.69 -2.25
N VAL A 135 -15.43 2.36 -2.07
CA VAL A 135 -15.27 3.80 -2.31
C VAL A 135 -14.11 4.02 -3.27
N HIS A 136 -14.38 4.77 -4.32
CA HIS A 136 -13.36 5.23 -5.26
C HIS A 136 -12.93 6.64 -4.87
N PHE A 137 -11.65 6.79 -4.59
CA PHE A 137 -11.04 8.11 -4.47
C PHE A 137 -10.67 8.56 -5.89
N VAL A 138 -11.26 9.66 -6.33
CA VAL A 138 -11.05 10.23 -7.66
C VAL A 138 -10.24 11.50 -7.47
N ASP A 139 -9.18 11.70 -8.26
CA ASP A 139 -8.39 12.93 -8.24
C ASP A 139 -9.25 14.15 -8.59
N VAL A 140 -8.92 15.33 -8.06
CA VAL A 140 -9.66 16.57 -8.36
C VAL A 140 -9.68 16.88 -9.86
N GLN A 141 -8.55 16.69 -10.56
CA GLN A 141 -8.50 16.85 -12.03
C GLN A 141 -9.41 15.85 -12.77
N ALA A 142 -9.70 14.70 -12.16
CA ALA A 142 -10.58 13.69 -12.70
C ALA A 142 -12.06 13.88 -12.29
N GLY A 143 -12.40 14.95 -11.56
CA GLY A 143 -13.79 15.32 -11.28
C GLY A 143 -14.19 15.31 -9.80
N ALA A 144 -13.29 14.96 -8.88
CA ALA A 144 -13.53 15.23 -7.46
C ALA A 144 -13.40 16.73 -7.14
N ARG A 145 -13.82 17.12 -5.93
CA ARG A 145 -13.74 18.50 -5.48
C ARG A 145 -12.57 18.69 -4.53
N ARG A 146 -11.89 19.82 -4.66
CA ARG A 146 -11.12 20.37 -3.56
C ARG A 146 -12.11 20.90 -2.52
N ILE A 147 -11.90 20.54 -1.27
CA ILE A 147 -12.73 20.94 -0.12
C ILE A 147 -11.85 21.41 1.04
N PHE A 148 -12.46 22.04 2.03
CA PHE A 148 -11.77 22.53 3.23
C PHE A 148 -12.17 21.80 4.53
N GLY A 149 -13.18 20.94 4.48
CA GLY A 149 -13.59 20.13 5.62
C GLY A 149 -14.83 19.28 5.33
N PRO A 150 -15.23 18.41 6.28
CA PRO A 150 -16.30 17.43 6.06
C PRO A 150 -17.69 18.06 5.85
N SER A 151 -17.91 19.30 6.29
CA SER A 151 -19.17 20.03 6.04
C SER A 151 -19.42 20.33 4.57
N GLU A 152 -18.40 20.29 3.73
CA GLU A 152 -18.51 20.54 2.28
C GLU A 152 -18.80 19.26 1.49
N GLY A 153 -18.83 18.09 2.15
CA GLY A 153 -19.05 16.78 1.55
C GLY A 153 -17.75 16.10 1.09
N ALA A 154 -17.87 15.15 0.17
CA ALA A 154 -16.74 14.36 -0.33
C ALA A 154 -15.81 15.17 -1.24
N GLY A 155 -14.51 14.87 -1.18
CA GLY A 155 -13.45 15.54 -1.92
C GLY A 155 -12.07 15.38 -1.27
N TYR A 156 -11.11 16.18 -1.71
CA TYR A 156 -9.77 16.22 -1.16
C TYR A 156 -9.51 17.52 -0.40
N VAL A 157 -8.97 17.38 0.82
CA VAL A 157 -8.45 18.52 1.57
C VAL A 157 -7.00 18.78 1.15
N TYR A 158 -6.71 20.01 0.72
CA TYR A 158 -5.37 20.43 0.31
C TYR A 158 -4.72 21.26 1.41
N CYS A 159 -3.73 20.73 2.13
CA CYS A 159 -3.09 21.40 3.26
C CYS A 159 -2.10 22.49 2.82
N ASP A 160 -2.58 23.50 2.10
CA ASP A 160 -1.77 24.58 1.50
C ASP A 160 -1.80 25.89 2.30
N GLY A 161 -2.48 25.92 3.45
CA GLY A 161 -2.62 27.12 4.29
C GLY A 161 -3.79 28.03 3.94
N THR A 162 -4.68 27.63 3.03
CA THR A 162 -5.83 28.43 2.60
C THR A 162 -7.15 27.87 3.13
N GLY A 163 -8.24 28.64 3.10
CA GLY A 163 -9.59 28.17 3.49
C GLY A 163 -9.71 27.56 4.89
N GLY A 164 -8.86 28.00 5.83
CA GLY A 164 -8.86 27.51 7.21
C GLY A 164 -8.11 26.20 7.44
N VAL A 165 -7.53 25.58 6.40
CA VAL A 165 -6.72 24.37 6.56
C VAL A 165 -5.24 24.72 6.76
N PRO A 166 -4.51 23.97 7.60
CA PRO A 166 -3.11 24.27 7.89
C PRO A 166 -2.21 24.02 6.67
N LEU A 167 -1.07 24.72 6.61
CA LEU A 167 0.00 24.39 5.67
C LEU A 167 0.79 23.18 6.21
N LEU A 168 0.59 22.01 5.61
CA LEU A 168 1.33 20.78 5.92
C LEU A 168 2.11 20.39 4.69
N LYS A 169 3.44 20.43 4.76
CA LYS A 169 4.32 20.25 3.60
C LYS A 169 5.59 19.50 3.94
N TYR A 170 6.23 19.00 2.90
CA TYR A 170 7.59 18.48 2.90
C TYR A 170 8.37 19.09 1.73
N ASP A 171 9.67 19.25 1.88
CA ASP A 171 10.57 19.64 0.79
C ASP A 171 11.83 18.80 0.77
N ASN A 172 12.50 18.78 -0.38
CA ASN A 172 13.67 17.95 -0.58
C ASN A 172 14.98 18.59 -0.11
N CYS A 173 14.91 19.74 0.57
CA CYS A 173 16.05 20.53 1.04
C CYS A 173 17.08 20.92 -0.04
N ALA A 174 16.76 20.75 -1.33
CA ALA A 174 17.64 21.16 -2.42
C ALA A 174 17.56 22.67 -2.66
N THR A 175 18.37 23.18 -3.60
CA THR A 175 18.37 24.59 -3.98
C THR A 175 18.20 24.74 -5.49
N GLY A 176 17.83 25.94 -5.94
CA GLY A 176 17.68 26.25 -7.36
C GLY A 176 16.61 25.39 -8.06
N SER A 177 16.89 24.97 -9.30
CA SER A 177 15.98 24.16 -10.12
C SER A 177 15.75 22.73 -9.59
N ALA A 178 16.60 22.25 -8.68
CA ALA A 178 16.44 20.95 -8.03
C ALA A 178 15.45 21.01 -6.85
N PHE A 179 15.12 22.21 -6.35
CA PHE A 179 14.22 22.37 -5.21
C PHE A 179 12.78 22.00 -5.57
N ARG A 180 12.16 21.15 -4.74
CA ARG A 180 10.76 20.77 -4.84
C ARG A 180 10.11 20.78 -3.47
N GLN A 181 8.82 21.10 -3.46
CA GLN A 181 7.97 20.99 -2.28
C GLN A 181 6.66 20.27 -2.63
N VAL A 182 6.12 19.54 -1.67
CA VAL A 182 4.83 18.84 -1.76
C VAL A 182 3.99 19.20 -0.53
N ILE A 183 2.68 19.35 -0.71
CA ILE A 183 1.71 19.52 0.38
C ILE A 183 0.97 18.23 0.64
N MET A 184 0.53 18.02 1.88
CA MET A 184 -0.31 16.88 2.23
C MET A 184 -1.73 17.07 1.67
N THR A 185 -2.24 16.06 0.97
CA THR A 185 -3.65 15.98 0.57
C THR A 185 -4.27 14.70 1.09
N TYR A 186 -5.52 14.74 1.55
CA TYR A 186 -6.20 13.54 2.05
C TYR A 186 -7.69 13.57 1.73
N PRO A 187 -8.31 12.40 1.54
CA PRO A 187 -9.71 12.34 1.14
C PRO A 187 -10.63 12.52 2.35
N ILE A 188 -11.76 13.18 2.09
CA ILE A 188 -12.98 13.01 2.86
C ILE A 188 -14.00 12.36 1.93
N PHE A 189 -14.68 11.33 2.40
CA PHE A 189 -15.64 10.60 1.60
C PHE A 189 -16.81 10.12 2.45
N THR A 190 -17.90 9.77 1.79
CA THR A 190 -19.09 9.23 2.43
C THR A 190 -19.34 7.83 1.89
N THR A 191 -19.62 6.88 2.79
CA THR A 191 -19.91 5.49 2.43
C THR A 191 -21.35 5.30 2.01
N ASP A 192 -21.70 4.12 1.48
CA ASP A 192 -23.09 3.79 1.12
C ASP A 192 -24.04 3.83 2.32
N ARG A 193 -23.51 3.58 3.52
CA ARG A 193 -24.24 3.67 4.80
C ARG A 193 -24.53 5.12 5.20
N GLY A 194 -23.87 6.09 4.57
CA GLY A 194 -23.90 7.50 4.94
C GLY A 194 -22.84 7.90 5.97
N THR A 195 -21.88 7.04 6.28
CA THR A 195 -20.77 7.36 7.18
C THR A 195 -19.82 8.34 6.49
N THR A 196 -19.65 9.56 7.02
CA THR A 196 -18.63 10.50 6.53
C THR A 196 -17.31 10.28 7.24
N VAL A 197 -16.30 9.89 6.47
CA VAL A 197 -14.93 9.63 6.93
C VAL A 197 -14.04 10.77 6.48
N ASP A 198 -13.48 11.50 7.44
CA ASP A 198 -12.35 12.38 7.24
C ASP A 198 -11.08 11.57 7.52
N PHE A 199 -10.28 11.28 6.48
CA PHE A 199 -9.15 10.36 6.62
C PHE A 199 -8.16 10.80 7.72
N LYS A 200 -8.01 12.12 7.94
CA LYS A 200 -7.14 12.63 9.00
C LYS A 200 -7.84 12.57 10.36
N HIS A 201 -9.04 13.14 10.45
CA HIS A 201 -9.69 13.45 11.72
C HIS A 201 -10.68 12.38 12.23
N GLY A 202 -10.98 11.36 11.45
CA GLY A 202 -11.88 10.27 11.82
C GLY A 202 -13.32 10.49 11.34
N ILE A 203 -14.29 10.04 12.14
CA ILE A 203 -15.69 10.00 11.72
C ILE A 203 -16.40 11.31 12.06
N TRP A 204 -17.09 11.88 11.08
CA TRP A 204 -17.84 13.13 11.23
C TRP A 204 -19.33 12.87 11.04
N ALA A 205 -20.16 13.41 11.94
CA ALA A 205 -21.60 13.36 11.83
C ALA A 205 -22.24 14.56 12.52
N LYS A 206 -23.33 15.07 11.93
CA LYS A 206 -24.19 16.11 12.53
C LYS A 206 -23.41 17.36 13.01
N GLY A 207 -22.42 17.80 12.23
CA GLY A 207 -21.67 19.03 12.54
C GLY A 207 -20.42 18.82 13.41
N ALA A 208 -20.15 17.61 13.90
CA ALA A 208 -19.02 17.35 14.80
C ALA A 208 -18.34 16.00 14.53
N TYR A 209 -17.10 15.86 15.00
CA TYR A 209 -16.41 14.57 15.03
C TYR A 209 -16.99 13.70 16.16
N THR A 210 -17.29 12.45 15.85
CA THR A 210 -18.03 11.56 16.77
C THR A 210 -17.14 10.90 17.83
N GLY A 211 -15.82 10.93 17.63
CA GLY A 211 -14.85 10.19 18.44
C GLY A 211 -14.78 8.69 18.11
N GLN A 212 -15.62 8.19 17.19
CA GLN A 212 -15.54 6.81 16.71
C GLN A 212 -14.21 6.59 15.98
N LEU A 213 -13.57 5.45 16.26
CA LEU A 213 -12.24 5.14 15.74
C LEU A 213 -12.31 4.73 14.26
N LEU A 214 -11.43 5.34 13.47
CA LEU A 214 -11.10 4.90 12.12
C LEU A 214 -9.86 4.01 12.19
N LYS A 215 -10.03 2.71 11.92
CA LYS A 215 -8.93 1.75 11.76
C LYS A 215 -8.48 1.74 10.31
N PHE A 216 -7.21 2.05 10.08
CA PHE A 216 -6.64 2.09 8.74
C PHE A 216 -5.72 0.88 8.49
N ILE A 217 -6.11 0.03 7.55
CA ILE A 217 -5.35 -1.14 7.09
C ILE A 217 -4.79 -0.87 5.70
N ASN A 218 -3.47 -0.82 5.58
CA ASN A 218 -2.77 -0.69 4.32
C ASN A 218 -2.51 -2.08 3.74
N PHE A 219 -3.04 -2.39 2.55
CA PHE A 219 -3.07 -3.77 2.02
C PHE A 219 -2.39 -3.83 0.65
N ALA A 220 -1.09 -4.09 0.61
CA ALA A 220 -0.28 -3.98 -0.60
C ALA A 220 0.05 -5.33 -1.27
N ALA A 221 0.46 -5.26 -2.54
CA ALA A 221 1.16 -6.31 -3.27
C ALA A 221 2.65 -5.97 -3.39
N LEU A 222 3.48 -7.00 -3.52
CA LEU A 222 4.93 -6.86 -3.69
C LEU A 222 5.35 -7.05 -5.15
N ASN A 223 5.89 -6.01 -5.80
CA ASN A 223 6.36 -6.12 -7.19
C ASN A 223 7.54 -5.21 -7.51
N HIS A 224 8.25 -5.57 -8.59
CA HIS A 224 9.04 -4.60 -9.36
C HIS A 224 8.16 -3.43 -9.79
N HIS A 225 8.65 -2.20 -9.59
CA HIS A 225 8.01 -1.00 -10.11
C HIS A 225 8.78 -0.43 -11.31
N SER A 226 10.04 -0.05 -11.09
CA SER A 226 10.93 0.53 -12.11
C SER A 226 12.39 0.55 -11.62
N SER A 227 13.34 0.87 -12.49
CA SER A 227 14.75 1.07 -12.11
C SER A 227 14.96 2.29 -11.20
N TYR A 228 14.08 3.29 -11.26
CA TYR A 228 14.20 4.55 -10.51
C TYR A 228 13.43 4.57 -9.18
N CYS A 229 12.54 3.60 -8.96
CA CYS A 229 11.75 3.45 -7.73
C CYS A 229 12.07 2.12 -7.01
N GLY A 230 12.61 1.13 -7.72
CA GLY A 230 12.82 -0.22 -7.20
C GLY A 230 11.50 -0.98 -7.10
N THR A 231 10.91 -0.96 -5.91
CA THR A 231 9.79 -1.83 -5.51
C THR A 231 8.51 -1.03 -5.24
N THR A 232 7.37 -1.65 -5.51
CA THR A 232 6.07 -1.19 -4.99
C THR A 232 5.59 -2.17 -3.92
N SER A 233 5.24 -1.63 -2.75
CA SER A 233 4.61 -2.35 -1.64
C SER A 233 3.97 -1.36 -0.65
N ALA A 234 4.09 -1.55 0.66
CA ALA A 234 3.32 -0.84 1.68
C ALA A 234 3.55 0.69 1.67
N ILE A 235 4.80 1.15 1.58
CA ILE A 235 5.10 2.60 1.60
C ILE A 235 4.52 3.28 0.36
N LYS A 236 4.78 2.72 -0.82
CA LYS A 236 4.32 3.33 -2.08
C LYS A 236 2.79 3.35 -2.20
N ASN A 237 2.07 2.44 -1.54
CA ASN A 237 0.60 2.40 -1.60
C ASN A 237 -0.08 3.66 -1.04
N TYR A 238 0.62 4.44 -0.19
CA TYR A 238 0.11 5.72 0.31
C TYR A 238 -0.12 6.76 -0.79
N LEU A 239 0.56 6.66 -1.94
CA LEU A 239 0.31 7.55 -3.09
C LEU A 239 -1.14 7.46 -3.54
N GLY A 240 -1.76 6.27 -3.46
CA GLY A 240 -3.17 6.08 -3.81
C GLY A 240 -4.16 6.53 -2.73
N ILE A 241 -3.69 7.21 -1.68
CA ILE A 241 -4.56 7.91 -0.73
C ILE A 241 -4.64 9.38 -1.12
N THR A 242 -3.51 9.97 -1.48
CA THR A 242 -3.37 11.39 -1.85
C THR A 242 -3.97 11.69 -3.21
N ASP A 243 -4.26 12.96 -3.47
CA ASP A 243 -4.62 13.43 -4.80
C ASP A 243 -3.37 13.50 -5.70
N LEU A 244 -3.40 12.79 -6.83
CA LEU A 244 -2.31 12.74 -7.81
C LEU A 244 -2.62 13.51 -9.11
N SER A 245 -3.57 14.46 -9.07
CA SER A 245 -3.85 15.40 -10.16
C SER A 245 -2.55 15.96 -10.72
N GLY A 246 -2.40 15.92 -12.05
CA GLY A 246 -1.20 16.33 -12.76
C GLY A 246 -0.26 15.19 -13.17
N GLY A 247 -0.38 14.01 -12.56
CA GLY A 247 0.43 12.84 -12.93
C GLY A 247 1.92 12.94 -12.54
N PRO A 248 2.78 12.05 -13.07
CA PRO A 248 4.18 11.89 -12.62
C PRO A 248 5.17 12.90 -13.21
N ASP A 249 4.76 13.75 -14.14
CA ASP A 249 5.67 14.59 -14.93
C ASP A 249 5.78 16.00 -14.32
N PRO A 250 6.89 16.34 -13.63
CA PRO A 250 7.01 17.60 -12.92
C PRO A 250 6.98 18.83 -13.83
N GLU A 251 7.36 18.67 -15.10
CA GLU A 251 7.38 19.73 -16.10
C GLU A 251 6.06 19.84 -16.89
N ASN A 252 5.21 18.82 -16.80
CA ASN A 252 3.94 18.78 -17.50
C ASN A 252 2.79 18.45 -16.54
N MET A 253 2.21 19.50 -15.97
CA MET A 253 1.09 19.45 -15.02
C MET A 253 1.38 18.81 -13.67
N GLY A 254 2.59 18.32 -13.36
CA GLY A 254 2.90 17.67 -12.07
C GLY A 254 2.69 18.53 -10.81
N LYS A 255 2.42 19.83 -10.94
CA LYS A 255 2.06 20.69 -9.81
C LYS A 255 0.57 20.59 -9.52
N ILE A 256 0.23 20.21 -8.30
CA ILE A 256 -1.15 20.08 -7.87
C ILE A 256 -1.79 21.45 -7.59
N ILE A 257 -1.00 22.38 -7.04
CA ILE A 257 -1.41 23.76 -6.81
C ILE A 257 -0.21 24.68 -6.65
N SER A 258 -0.25 25.82 -7.35
CA SER A 258 0.79 26.86 -7.28
C SER A 258 2.20 26.26 -7.50
N ARG A 259 3.07 26.31 -6.47
CA ARG A 259 4.44 25.79 -6.48
C ARG A 259 4.58 24.35 -6.00
N TYR A 260 3.52 23.73 -5.49
CA TYR A 260 3.59 22.41 -4.88
C TYR A 260 3.37 21.32 -5.92
N TYR A 261 4.31 20.38 -5.97
CA TYR A 261 4.19 19.15 -6.74
C TYR A 261 3.14 18.23 -6.09
N ASN A 262 2.48 17.40 -6.89
CA ASN A 262 1.72 16.27 -6.36
C ASN A 262 2.66 15.18 -5.84
N PHE A 263 2.12 14.22 -5.09
CA PHE A 263 2.86 13.09 -4.52
C PHE A 263 3.49 12.14 -5.55
N HIS A 264 3.15 12.27 -6.85
CA HIS A 264 3.70 11.42 -7.89
C HIS A 264 4.89 12.07 -8.60
N SER A 265 4.83 13.36 -8.88
CA SER A 265 5.87 14.11 -9.58
C SER A 265 6.87 14.77 -8.65
N PHE A 266 6.58 14.87 -7.35
CA PHE A 266 7.57 15.30 -6.37
C PHE A 266 8.82 14.40 -6.44
N PRO A 267 8.74 13.06 -6.25
CA PRO A 267 9.91 12.19 -6.20
C PRO A 267 10.44 11.76 -7.58
N PHE A 268 9.74 12.06 -8.68
CA PHE A 268 10.06 11.54 -10.00
C PHE A 268 10.18 12.61 -11.09
N ASN A 269 10.88 12.25 -12.16
CA ASN A 269 10.96 12.98 -13.42
C ASN A 269 10.24 12.18 -14.51
N LYS A 270 8.97 11.86 -14.26
CA LYS A 270 8.15 10.94 -15.07
C LYS A 270 8.65 9.50 -15.09
N TRP A 271 9.77 9.23 -15.76
CA TRP A 271 10.35 7.90 -15.98
C TRP A 271 11.76 7.76 -15.42
N SER A 272 12.19 8.68 -14.55
CA SER A 272 13.47 8.62 -13.85
C SER A 272 13.34 9.20 -12.44
N SER A 273 14.37 9.00 -11.62
CA SER A 273 14.42 9.52 -10.25
C SER A 273 14.37 11.04 -10.25
N GLY A 274 13.77 11.59 -9.20
CA GLY A 274 13.82 13.01 -8.90
C GLY A 274 15.22 13.47 -8.51
N PRO A 275 15.37 14.77 -8.23
CA PRO A 275 16.68 15.41 -8.03
C PRO A 275 17.39 15.01 -6.75
N VAL A 276 16.69 14.45 -5.75
CA VAL A 276 17.26 14.05 -4.46
C VAL A 276 16.85 12.61 -4.14
N PRO A 277 17.78 11.75 -3.70
CA PRO A 277 17.45 10.40 -3.26
C PRO A 277 16.49 10.38 -2.05
N GLY A 278 15.62 9.37 -2.02
CA GLY A 278 14.72 9.13 -0.89
C GLY A 278 13.49 10.05 -0.82
N MET A 279 13.23 10.84 -1.87
CA MET A 279 12.11 11.80 -1.87
C MET A 279 10.75 11.14 -1.66
N LEU A 280 10.51 9.94 -2.22
CA LEU A 280 9.25 9.20 -2.04
C LEU A 280 9.12 8.76 -0.58
N GLY A 281 10.20 8.21 0.00
CA GLY A 281 10.24 7.90 1.42
C GLY A 281 9.98 9.13 2.30
N GLY A 282 10.51 10.28 1.90
CA GLY A 282 10.38 11.56 2.61
C GLY A 282 8.96 12.09 2.68
N GLU A 283 8.28 12.18 1.54
CA GLU A 283 6.91 12.69 1.49
C GLU A 283 5.92 11.73 2.18
N VAL A 284 6.08 10.41 1.98
CA VAL A 284 5.20 9.41 2.58
C VAL A 284 5.45 9.32 4.09
N GLY A 285 6.70 9.35 4.55
CA GLY A 285 7.04 9.39 5.97
C GLY A 285 6.44 10.61 6.67
N THR A 286 6.50 11.77 6.00
CA THR A 286 5.87 13.01 6.50
C THR A 286 4.34 12.87 6.58
N PHE A 287 3.71 12.30 5.54
CA PHE A 287 2.28 12.03 5.52
C PHE A 287 1.85 11.13 6.69
N MET A 288 2.59 10.06 6.96
CA MET A 288 2.29 9.14 8.06
C MET A 288 2.35 9.81 9.43
N ASN A 289 3.30 10.72 9.67
CA ASN A 289 3.43 11.43 10.94
C ASN A 289 2.37 12.52 11.15
N ILE A 290 1.98 13.22 10.08
CA ILE A 290 1.18 14.45 10.18
C ILE A 290 -0.30 14.22 9.86
N VAL A 291 -0.60 13.30 8.94
CA VAL A 291 -1.96 12.99 8.50
C VAL A 291 -2.47 11.74 9.20
N ARG A 292 -1.99 10.57 8.79
CA ARG A 292 -2.35 9.28 9.38
C ARG A 292 -1.42 8.18 8.88
N LYS A 293 -0.93 7.37 9.81
CA LYS A 293 -0.32 6.07 9.51
C LYS A 293 -1.35 4.95 9.64
N ALA A 294 -1.11 3.84 8.94
CA ALA A 294 -1.87 2.62 9.08
C ALA A 294 -1.68 2.02 10.48
N ASP A 295 -2.76 1.50 11.04
CA ASP A 295 -2.73 0.68 12.26
C ASP A 295 -2.04 -0.66 11.98
N MET A 296 -2.17 -1.17 10.75
CA MET A 296 -1.53 -2.39 10.28
C MET A 296 -1.23 -2.32 8.78
N ASN A 297 -0.07 -2.81 8.37
CA ASN A 297 0.29 -3.01 6.97
C ASN A 297 0.31 -4.50 6.68
N ILE A 298 -0.35 -4.90 5.60
CA ILE A 298 -0.39 -6.27 5.11
C ILE A 298 0.16 -6.27 3.68
N THR A 299 1.14 -7.11 3.40
CA THR A 299 1.67 -7.30 2.05
C THR A 299 1.37 -8.72 1.59
N THR A 300 0.63 -8.85 0.50
CA THR A 300 0.47 -10.13 -0.19
C THR A 300 1.54 -10.28 -1.27
N ALA A 301 2.21 -11.43 -1.28
CA ALA A 301 3.19 -11.80 -2.29
C ALA A 301 2.81 -13.16 -2.89
N GLN A 302 1.51 -13.45 -3.03
CA GLN A 302 1.05 -14.68 -3.70
C GLN A 302 1.78 -14.84 -5.03
N TRP A 303 1.74 -13.80 -5.85
CA TRP A 303 2.62 -13.62 -7.01
C TRP A 303 3.42 -12.33 -6.86
N ALA A 304 4.73 -12.38 -7.16
CA ALA A 304 5.61 -11.23 -7.18
C ALA A 304 6.16 -11.01 -8.59
N GLY A 305 5.83 -9.87 -9.20
CA GLY A 305 6.30 -9.47 -10.53
C GLY A 305 7.78 -9.10 -10.51
N LEU A 306 8.57 -9.73 -11.39
CA LEU A 306 10.02 -9.59 -11.35
C LEU A 306 10.53 -8.40 -12.16
N ALA A 307 9.80 -7.99 -13.22
CA ALA A 307 10.17 -6.84 -14.06
C ALA A 307 8.94 -6.03 -14.57
N SER A 308 7.73 -6.42 -14.17
CA SER A 308 6.48 -5.74 -14.49
C SER A 308 5.46 -6.00 -13.37
N ARG A 309 4.48 -5.10 -13.24
CA ARG A 309 3.33 -5.33 -12.34
C ARG A 309 2.25 -6.20 -13.01
N THR A 310 2.19 -6.26 -14.33
CA THR A 310 1.11 -6.96 -15.06
C THR A 310 1.63 -8.17 -15.81
N ASP A 311 2.86 -8.08 -16.32
CA ASP A 311 3.42 -9.06 -17.25
C ASP A 311 4.36 -10.04 -16.56
N LEU A 312 4.50 -11.22 -17.15
CA LEU A 312 5.50 -12.21 -16.76
C LEU A 312 6.91 -11.73 -17.19
N PRO A 313 8.00 -12.13 -16.52
CA PRO A 313 8.06 -13.17 -15.49
C PRO A 313 7.57 -12.73 -14.09
N ALA A 314 6.88 -13.65 -13.42
CA ALA A 314 6.44 -13.49 -12.02
C ALA A 314 6.72 -14.76 -11.23
N ALA A 315 7.10 -14.61 -9.95
CA ALA A 315 7.34 -15.73 -9.05
C ALA A 315 6.07 -16.03 -8.22
N HIS A 316 5.65 -17.30 -8.17
CA HIS A 316 4.57 -17.78 -7.31
C HIS A 316 5.13 -18.13 -5.94
N THR A 317 5.10 -17.18 -5.00
CA THR A 317 5.80 -17.33 -3.70
C THR A 317 4.89 -17.77 -2.56
N LYS A 318 3.57 -17.68 -2.76
CA LYS A 318 2.55 -18.13 -1.80
C LYS A 318 2.74 -17.57 -0.40
N ALA A 319 3.02 -16.27 -0.30
CA ALA A 319 3.39 -15.64 0.96
C ALA A 319 2.51 -14.42 1.28
N VAL A 320 2.26 -14.20 2.57
CA VAL A 320 1.60 -13.02 3.12
C VAL A 320 2.31 -12.56 4.39
N PHE A 321 2.32 -11.26 4.60
CA PHE A 321 3.08 -10.61 5.66
C PHE A 321 2.23 -9.55 6.34
N ALA A 322 2.48 -9.30 7.62
CA ALA A 322 1.90 -8.19 8.35
C ALA A 322 2.91 -7.53 9.29
N CYS A 323 2.86 -6.21 9.39
CA CYS A 323 3.61 -5.43 10.38
C CYS A 323 2.96 -4.06 10.60
N SER A 324 3.02 -3.55 11.83
CA SER A 324 2.64 -2.15 12.11
C SER A 324 3.67 -1.15 11.53
N ASP A 325 4.87 -1.62 11.23
CA ASP A 325 5.98 -0.83 10.66
C ASP A 325 6.13 -1.14 9.16
N PRO A 326 5.76 -0.20 8.25
CA PRO A 326 5.84 -0.43 6.81
C PRO A 326 7.27 -0.41 6.28
N VAL A 327 8.23 0.22 6.96
CA VAL A 327 9.64 0.19 6.54
C VAL A 327 10.22 -1.20 6.78
N ALA A 328 10.00 -1.75 7.98
CA ALA A 328 10.42 -3.10 8.31
C ALA A 328 9.78 -4.13 7.37
N LEU A 329 8.50 -3.94 7.04
CA LEU A 329 7.75 -4.80 6.12
C LEU A 329 8.31 -4.77 4.69
N ASP A 330 8.49 -3.58 4.12
CA ASP A 330 8.98 -3.43 2.74
C ASP A 330 10.44 -3.87 2.63
N TYR A 331 11.28 -3.57 3.63
CA TYR A 331 12.65 -4.07 3.71
C TYR A 331 12.68 -5.60 3.71
N HIS A 332 11.92 -6.25 4.61
CA HIS A 332 11.93 -7.71 4.75
C HIS A 332 11.41 -8.40 3.49
N THR A 333 10.28 -7.93 2.95
CA THR A 333 9.67 -8.54 1.76
C THR A 333 10.53 -8.34 0.51
N ALA A 334 11.19 -7.20 0.36
CA ALA A 334 12.15 -6.98 -0.71
C ALA A 334 13.38 -7.91 -0.58
N LYS A 335 14.01 -7.97 0.60
CA LYS A 335 15.23 -8.74 0.85
C LYS A 335 15.05 -10.25 0.75
N TYR A 336 13.95 -10.78 1.28
CA TYR A 336 13.75 -12.22 1.45
C TYR A 336 12.79 -12.83 0.42
N ILE A 337 12.12 -12.02 -0.40
CA ILE A 337 11.28 -12.53 -1.50
C ILE A 337 11.69 -11.92 -2.83
N LEU A 338 11.47 -10.61 -3.01
CA LEU A 338 11.51 -10.03 -4.36
C LEU A 338 12.92 -10.12 -4.94
N TYR A 339 13.94 -9.71 -4.19
CA TYR A 339 15.33 -9.74 -4.63
C TYR A 339 15.86 -11.16 -4.89
N PRO A 340 15.66 -12.16 -4.00
CA PRO A 340 16.08 -13.54 -4.27
C PRO A 340 15.49 -14.13 -5.55
N ASN A 341 14.24 -13.79 -5.88
CA ASN A 341 13.56 -14.29 -7.08
C ASN A 341 13.91 -13.49 -8.33
N SER A 342 14.10 -12.18 -8.24
CA SER A 342 14.41 -11.33 -9.40
C SER A 342 15.90 -11.26 -9.71
N ARG A 343 16.75 -11.24 -8.68
CA ARG A 343 18.19 -10.91 -8.72
C ARG A 343 18.49 -9.57 -9.41
N ILE A 344 17.56 -8.63 -9.32
CA ILE A 344 17.70 -7.26 -9.85
C ILE A 344 18.21 -6.35 -8.73
N SER A 345 19.28 -5.61 -9.00
CA SER A 345 20.02 -4.80 -8.02
C SER A 345 19.14 -3.80 -7.24
N VAL A 346 18.20 -3.16 -7.92
CA VAL A 346 17.29 -2.16 -7.32
C VAL A 346 16.22 -2.73 -6.40
N HIS A 347 16.07 -4.06 -6.33
CA HIS A 347 15.19 -4.71 -5.35
C HIS A 347 15.92 -5.09 -4.05
N ASN A 348 17.25 -5.01 -4.03
CA ASN A 348 18.01 -5.32 -2.82
C ASN A 348 17.96 -4.12 -1.87
N PRO A 349 17.27 -4.19 -0.72
CA PRO A 349 17.23 -3.08 0.22
C PRO A 349 18.57 -2.87 0.94
N ASP A 350 19.56 -3.76 0.79
CA ASP A 350 20.94 -3.53 1.27
C ASP A 350 21.80 -2.75 0.27
N ASN A 351 21.31 -2.53 -0.96
CA ASN A 351 22.04 -1.77 -1.96
C ASN A 351 21.97 -0.26 -1.64
N THR A 352 22.99 0.25 -0.94
CA THR A 352 23.11 1.67 -0.54
C THR A 352 23.10 2.68 -1.69
N ALA A 353 23.23 2.23 -2.95
CA ALA A 353 23.11 3.07 -4.14
C ALA A 353 21.77 2.92 -4.86
N GLY A 354 20.85 2.11 -4.33
CA GLY A 354 19.57 1.79 -4.94
C GLY A 354 18.42 2.66 -4.40
N PRO A 355 17.42 2.99 -5.25
CA PRO A 355 16.31 3.87 -4.85
C PRO A 355 15.50 3.31 -3.68
N LEU A 356 15.34 1.98 -3.61
CA LEU A 356 14.65 1.33 -2.51
C LEU A 356 15.34 1.60 -1.16
N TYR A 357 16.68 1.54 -1.11
CA TYR A 357 17.43 1.85 0.11
C TYR A 357 17.15 3.28 0.55
N ASP A 358 17.27 4.23 -0.37
CA ASP A 358 17.10 5.66 -0.06
C ASP A 358 15.69 5.98 0.42
N ASP A 359 14.67 5.41 -0.22
CA ASP A 359 13.27 5.62 0.17
C ASP A 359 12.96 4.99 1.53
N LEU A 360 13.40 3.76 1.78
CA LEU A 360 13.21 3.11 3.08
C LEU A 360 13.95 3.86 4.19
N LYS A 361 15.19 4.25 3.95
CA LYS A 361 16.03 4.98 4.90
C LYS A 361 15.45 6.35 5.22
N LYS A 362 15.05 7.13 4.20
CA LYS A 362 14.46 8.45 4.41
C LYS A 362 13.13 8.37 5.14
N CYS A 363 12.29 7.38 4.81
CA CYS A 363 11.03 7.15 5.51
C CYS A 363 11.28 6.84 7.00
N ALA A 364 12.24 5.95 7.30
CA ALA A 364 12.63 5.63 8.68
C ALA A 364 13.17 6.84 9.44
N ASP A 365 14.01 7.67 8.81
CA ASP A 365 14.58 8.87 9.44
C ASP A 365 13.49 9.87 9.89
N ILE A 366 12.39 9.96 9.15
CA ILE A 366 11.27 10.84 9.48
C ILE A 366 10.33 10.21 10.52
N THR A 367 10.03 8.93 10.38
CA THR A 367 8.97 8.25 11.16
C THR A 367 9.47 7.58 12.44
N GLY A 368 10.78 7.33 12.55
CA GLY A 368 11.36 6.47 13.58
C GLY A 368 11.11 4.97 13.37
N PHE A 369 10.59 4.58 12.19
CA PHE A 369 10.39 3.18 11.82
C PHE A 369 11.71 2.43 11.64
N GLN A 370 11.64 1.10 11.74
CA GLN A 370 12.79 0.21 11.82
C GLN A 370 13.32 -0.14 10.43
N PHE A 371 14.42 0.54 10.08
CA PHE A 371 15.23 0.19 8.92
C PHE A 371 16.25 -0.92 9.23
N ASP A 372 16.67 -1.06 10.49
CA ASP A 372 17.62 -2.10 10.91
C ASP A 372 16.89 -3.40 11.25
N GLU A 373 17.04 -4.41 10.40
CA GLU A 373 16.38 -5.71 10.57
C GLU A 373 16.75 -6.43 11.87
N ARG A 374 17.89 -6.10 12.49
CA ARG A 374 18.30 -6.68 13.79
C ARG A 374 17.36 -6.27 14.92
N ARG A 375 16.59 -5.19 14.73
CA ARG A 375 15.60 -4.66 15.67
C ARG A 375 14.17 -5.12 15.35
N VAL A 376 14.01 -6.09 14.45
CA VAL A 376 12.73 -6.62 14.00
C VAL A 376 12.63 -8.11 14.36
N THR A 377 11.66 -8.47 15.20
CA THR A 377 11.33 -9.87 15.43
C THR A 377 10.50 -10.40 14.27
N VAL A 378 10.90 -11.54 13.69
CA VAL A 378 10.13 -12.18 12.60
C VAL A 378 9.51 -13.47 13.10
N LYS A 379 8.18 -13.51 13.18
CA LYS A 379 7.40 -14.73 13.44
C LYS A 379 6.92 -15.32 12.13
N SER A 380 7.43 -16.51 11.80
CA SER A 380 7.24 -17.14 10.50
C SER A 380 6.54 -18.49 10.64
N TYR A 381 5.39 -18.65 9.99
CA TYR A 381 4.68 -19.92 9.89
C TYR A 381 4.79 -20.52 8.49
N ASP A 382 5.17 -21.80 8.40
CA ASP A 382 5.14 -22.57 7.16
C ASP A 382 3.93 -23.50 7.13
N SER A 383 2.97 -23.23 6.23
CA SER A 383 1.72 -23.98 6.11
C SER A 383 1.89 -25.42 5.59
N ASN A 384 3.03 -25.77 4.97
CA ASN A 384 3.30 -27.16 4.59
C ASN A 384 3.85 -27.98 5.75
N GLN A 385 4.64 -27.35 6.61
CA GLN A 385 5.30 -28.02 7.74
C GLN A 385 4.47 -27.93 9.03
N HIS A 386 3.54 -26.98 9.10
CA HIS A 386 2.81 -26.61 10.30
C HIS A 386 3.72 -26.18 11.45
N ILE A 387 4.80 -25.44 11.12
CA ILE A 387 5.81 -25.01 12.08
C ILE A 387 5.84 -23.48 12.15
N LEU A 388 5.74 -22.96 13.37
CA LEU A 388 6.05 -21.57 13.72
C LEU A 388 7.52 -21.46 14.15
N THR A 389 8.25 -20.52 13.57
CA THR A 389 9.65 -20.24 13.88
C THR A 389 9.88 -18.75 14.11
N GLU A 390 10.87 -18.42 14.94
CA GLU A 390 11.44 -17.07 15.02
C GLU A 390 12.73 -17.04 14.20
N SER A 391 12.62 -16.70 12.92
CA SER A 391 13.77 -16.62 12.00
C SER A 391 13.56 -15.60 10.91
N SER A 392 14.44 -14.59 10.89
CA SER A 392 14.41 -13.48 9.93
C SER A 392 15.08 -13.79 8.59
N GLY A 393 15.96 -14.82 8.50
CA GLY A 393 16.94 -14.94 7.41
C GLY A 393 16.55 -15.81 6.21
N SER A 394 15.45 -16.57 6.27
CA SER A 394 15.12 -17.54 5.22
C SER A 394 14.54 -16.87 3.97
N LYS A 395 15.23 -17.05 2.83
CA LYS A 395 14.75 -16.62 1.50
C LYS A 395 13.57 -17.50 1.07
N ILE A 396 12.55 -16.89 0.48
CA ILE A 396 11.39 -17.58 -0.08
C ILE A 396 11.53 -17.56 -1.60
N ILE A 397 11.73 -18.74 -2.19
CA ILE A 397 11.86 -18.89 -3.64
C ILE A 397 10.57 -19.46 -4.20
N GLY A 398 9.93 -18.69 -5.09
CA GLY A 398 8.73 -19.11 -5.79
C GLY A 398 9.04 -19.75 -7.14
N ASN A 399 8.12 -20.57 -7.64
CA ASN A 399 8.22 -21.04 -9.02
C ASN A 399 8.01 -19.86 -9.98
N ILE A 400 8.96 -19.62 -10.87
CA ILE A 400 8.89 -18.53 -11.85
C ILE A 400 8.05 -18.98 -13.04
N LYS A 401 6.97 -18.26 -13.32
CA LYS A 401 6.24 -18.34 -14.57
C LYS A 401 6.85 -17.32 -15.55
N TRP A 402 7.46 -17.80 -16.63
CA TRP A 402 8.23 -16.96 -17.55
C TRP A 402 7.39 -16.22 -18.60
N GLY A 403 6.29 -16.81 -19.04
CA GLY A 403 5.52 -16.29 -20.18
C GLY A 403 6.23 -16.49 -21.52
N GLY A 404 5.65 -15.96 -22.60
CA GLY A 404 6.17 -16.09 -23.97
C GLY A 404 6.57 -14.77 -24.64
N ASP A 405 6.36 -13.63 -23.99
CA ASP A 405 6.73 -12.33 -24.58
C ASP A 405 8.24 -12.07 -24.50
N LEU A 406 8.87 -12.04 -25.67
CA LEU A 406 10.31 -11.83 -25.80
C LEU A 406 10.74 -10.47 -25.24
N LYS A 407 9.93 -9.41 -25.38
CA LYS A 407 10.27 -8.08 -24.88
C LYS A 407 10.33 -8.06 -23.35
N ALA A 408 9.35 -8.64 -22.68
CA ALA A 408 9.34 -8.73 -21.22
C ALA A 408 10.50 -9.58 -20.68
N ILE A 409 10.82 -10.70 -21.33
CA ILE A 409 11.96 -11.55 -20.95
C ILE A 409 13.29 -10.80 -21.12
N LEU A 410 13.50 -10.13 -22.25
CA LEU A 410 14.70 -9.32 -22.50
C LEU A 410 14.82 -8.17 -21.49
N LYS A 411 13.72 -7.49 -21.17
CA LYS A 411 13.69 -6.45 -20.13
C LYS A 411 14.13 -7.02 -18.78
N TYR A 412 13.59 -8.17 -18.38
CA TYR A 412 13.99 -8.82 -17.13
C TYR A 412 15.48 -9.19 -17.10
N LEU A 413 16.01 -9.76 -18.18
CA LEU A 413 17.43 -10.10 -18.26
C LEU A 413 18.33 -8.86 -18.23
N TYR A 414 17.95 -7.80 -18.94
CA TYR A 414 18.66 -6.51 -18.94
C TYR A 414 18.72 -5.90 -17.54
N LEU A 415 17.61 -5.89 -16.81
CA LEU A 415 17.54 -5.36 -15.44
C LEU A 415 18.36 -6.17 -14.42
N ARG A 416 18.75 -7.41 -14.74
CA ARG A 416 19.57 -8.25 -13.85
C ARG A 416 21.07 -8.01 -13.97
N ILE A 417 21.50 -7.43 -15.09
CA ILE A 417 22.90 -7.13 -15.38
C ILE A 417 23.22 -5.64 -15.28
N THR A 418 22.21 -4.82 -14.97
CA THR A 418 22.29 -3.38 -14.72
C THR A 418 21.95 -3.10 -13.26
#